data_AF-A0A965QHP9-F1
#
_entry.id   AF-A0A965QHP9-F1
#
_cell.length_a   1.000
_cell.length_b   1.000
_cell.length_c   1.000
_cell.angle_alpha   90.00
_cell.angle_beta   90.00
_cell.angle_gamma   90.00
#
_symmetry.space_group_name_H-M   'P 1'
#
loop_
_entity.id
_entity.type
_entity.pdbx_description
1 polymer ?
#
loop_
_entity_poly.entity_id
_entity_poly.type
_entity_poly.pdbx_seq_one_letter_code
_entity_poly.pdbx_strand_id
1 'polypeptide(L)'
;MLGIIRYRNIVDPSTGPIIRLTSWKNDHNILGEYYDSVAYLHPTLCIPKSTEIYANGAGGGASKFKIVAIQKAISEALERWAFFQLSVDSQAEQRRLGLDVDPTSTGFACNPSLFEFKVRKKAKEEAIERWAVFNWWRNKLPIEIFLMSDDCVEFEIITPFLDIKVFVSARRSLNGTYTYGFSASDRASYRREQAWIEQARNIEALSRTSSNLNPLFIGDKRLLYFSKEIGFKDFLEKLKSSSTIHQIPEKPKILVDSEVKGPWSNYCRVWRTLFEGGETWQHSTDEKIFLF
;
A
#
# COMPACT_ATOMS: atom_id res chain seq x y z
N MET A 1 1.21 -3.21 -27.61
CA MET A 1 2.46 -2.70 -28.21
C MET A 1 2.94 -1.41 -27.54
N LEU A 2 2.10 -0.38 -27.35
CA LEU A 2 2.50 0.92 -26.75
C LEU A 2 3.03 0.86 -25.30
N GLY A 3 2.54 -0.08 -24.47
CA GLY A 3 3.08 -0.27 -23.12
C GLY A 3 4.56 -0.69 -23.13
N ILE A 4 4.97 -1.52 -24.10
CA ILE A 4 6.36 -2.01 -24.22
C ILE A 4 7.31 -0.84 -24.54
N ILE A 5 6.86 0.11 -25.37
CA ILE A 5 7.65 1.30 -25.73
C ILE A 5 7.82 2.22 -24.50
N ARG A 6 6.76 2.43 -23.71
CA ARG A 6 6.89 3.21 -22.46
C ARG A 6 7.82 2.54 -21.46
N TYR A 7 7.70 1.22 -21.26
CA TYR A 7 8.63 0.48 -20.40
C TYR A 7 10.08 0.58 -20.90
N ARG A 8 10.32 0.53 -22.21
CA ARG A 8 11.65 0.75 -22.79
C ARG A 8 12.20 2.14 -22.44
N ASN A 9 11.41 3.20 -22.62
CA ASN A 9 11.83 4.57 -22.31
C ASN A 9 12.04 4.79 -20.80
N ILE A 10 11.27 4.08 -19.97
CA ILE A 10 11.39 4.15 -18.50
C ILE A 10 12.74 3.62 -18.02
N VAL A 11 13.23 2.53 -18.62
CA VAL A 11 14.47 1.83 -18.22
C VAL A 11 15.64 2.15 -19.14
N ASP A 12 15.51 3.17 -19.99
CA ASP A 12 16.58 3.61 -20.88
C ASP A 12 17.78 4.11 -20.04
N PRO A 13 18.98 3.50 -20.14
CA PRO A 13 20.11 3.87 -19.30
C PRO A 13 20.59 5.32 -19.48
N SER A 14 20.26 5.95 -20.61
CA SER A 14 20.72 7.30 -20.95
C SER A 14 19.72 8.40 -20.58
N THR A 15 18.42 8.09 -20.58
CA THR A 15 17.35 9.10 -20.48
C THR A 15 16.16 8.69 -19.59
N GLY A 16 16.13 7.44 -19.16
CA GLY A 16 15.04 6.87 -18.38
C GLY A 16 15.14 7.23 -16.90
N PRO A 17 14.01 7.37 -16.20
CA PRO A 17 13.98 7.61 -14.77
C PRO A 17 14.51 6.41 -13.96
N ILE A 18 14.41 5.18 -14.45
CA ILE A 18 14.81 3.96 -13.73
C ILE A 18 16.20 3.52 -14.19
N ILE A 19 17.19 3.59 -13.29
CA ILE A 19 18.59 3.25 -13.61
C ILE A 19 18.94 1.80 -13.32
N ARG A 20 18.17 1.13 -12.47
CA ARG A 20 18.42 -0.26 -12.07
C ARG A 20 17.14 -0.95 -11.65
N LEU A 21 17.05 -2.23 -11.97
CA LEU A 21 16.02 -3.15 -11.50
C LEU A 21 16.73 -4.37 -10.92
N THR A 22 16.31 -4.80 -9.74
CA THR A 22 16.71 -6.08 -9.16
C THR A 22 15.47 -6.91 -8.93
N SER A 23 15.58 -8.23 -9.13
CA SER A 23 14.51 -9.18 -8.88
C SER A 23 15.09 -10.47 -8.37
N TRP A 24 14.43 -11.08 -7.40
CA TRP A 24 14.79 -12.39 -6.87
C TRP A 24 13.53 -13.21 -6.65
N LYS A 25 13.73 -14.52 -6.55
CA LYS A 25 12.66 -15.50 -6.28
C LYS A 25 12.67 -15.79 -4.79
N ASN A 26 11.49 -15.90 -4.21
CA ASN A 26 11.27 -16.29 -2.83
C ASN A 26 10.29 -17.48 -2.80
N ASP A 27 10.24 -18.15 -1.66
CA ASP A 27 9.26 -19.18 -1.37
C ASP A 27 8.57 -18.88 -0.05
N HIS A 28 7.26 -19.10 0.01
CA HIS A 28 6.44 -18.83 1.19
C HIS A 28 5.40 -19.92 1.35
N ASN A 29 5.28 -20.46 2.57
CA ASN A 29 4.49 -21.66 2.89
C ASN A 29 3.04 -21.66 2.34
N ILE A 30 2.40 -20.49 2.22
CA ILE A 30 1.02 -20.37 1.74
C ILE A 30 0.95 -19.98 0.26
N LEU A 31 1.87 -19.12 -0.17
CA LEU A 31 1.83 -18.53 -1.51
C LEU A 31 2.49 -19.45 -2.55
N GLY A 32 3.36 -20.34 -2.07
CA GLY A 32 4.39 -20.98 -2.86
C GLY A 32 5.40 -19.96 -3.38
N GLU A 33 5.91 -20.25 -4.56
CA GLU A 33 6.93 -19.43 -5.19
C GLU A 33 6.39 -18.06 -5.64
N TYR A 34 7.15 -17.00 -5.36
CA TYR A 34 6.87 -15.66 -5.85
C TYR A 34 8.15 -14.89 -6.14
N TYR A 35 8.00 -13.72 -6.77
CA TYR A 35 9.10 -12.84 -7.11
C TYR A 35 8.93 -11.51 -6.40
N ASP A 36 10.00 -11.03 -5.80
CA ASP A 36 10.17 -9.64 -5.42
C ASP A 36 10.98 -8.91 -6.47
N SER A 37 10.72 -7.61 -6.59
CA SER A 37 11.48 -6.71 -7.44
C SER A 37 11.59 -5.35 -6.80
N VAL A 38 12.73 -4.70 -7.03
CA VAL A 38 13.02 -3.36 -6.56
C VAL A 38 13.51 -2.52 -7.72
N ALA A 39 12.94 -1.32 -7.83
CA ALA A 39 13.33 -0.34 -8.83
C ALA A 39 14.08 0.82 -8.18
N TYR A 40 15.14 1.29 -8.85
CA TYR A 40 15.98 2.39 -8.40
C TYR A 40 15.85 3.54 -9.39
N LEU A 41 15.50 4.72 -8.88
CA LEU A 41 15.40 5.93 -9.69
C LEU A 41 16.78 6.59 -9.86
N HIS A 42 16.90 7.38 -10.92
CA HIS A 42 18.06 8.23 -11.16
C HIS A 42 18.26 9.21 -9.97
N PRO A 43 19.48 9.45 -9.48
CA PRO A 43 19.69 10.21 -8.24
C PRO A 43 19.22 11.67 -8.29
N THR A 44 19.08 12.24 -9.49
CA THR A 44 18.53 13.58 -9.70
C THR A 44 17.02 13.66 -9.46
N LEU A 45 16.32 12.53 -9.43
CA LEU A 45 14.92 12.44 -9.08
C LEU A 45 14.87 12.31 -7.55
N CYS A 46 14.95 13.46 -6.87
CA CYS A 46 15.05 13.55 -5.41
C CYS A 46 13.89 12.83 -4.72
N ILE A 47 14.19 11.68 -4.12
CA ILE A 47 13.29 10.94 -3.24
C ILE A 47 14.05 10.72 -1.92
N PRO A 48 13.49 11.12 -0.77
CA PRO A 48 14.01 10.73 0.53
C PRO A 48 14.15 9.20 0.62
N LYS A 49 15.13 8.70 1.39
CA LYS A 49 15.23 7.25 1.63
C LYS A 49 13.89 6.73 2.18
N SER A 50 13.34 5.70 1.55
CA SER A 50 11.90 5.43 1.68
C SER A 50 11.46 4.68 2.92
N THR A 51 12.33 3.85 3.52
CA THR A 51 12.03 3.00 4.68
C THR A 51 13.34 2.48 5.29
N GLU A 52 13.33 2.16 6.57
CA GLU A 52 14.47 1.49 7.24
C GLU A 52 14.33 -0.03 7.24
N ILE A 53 13.09 -0.53 7.08
CA ILE A 53 12.76 -1.96 7.15
C ILE A 53 12.82 -2.66 5.79
N TYR A 54 12.36 -2.01 4.71
CA TYR A 54 12.41 -2.58 3.36
C TYR A 54 13.70 -2.18 2.62
N ALA A 55 14.04 -2.93 1.57
CA ALA A 55 15.22 -2.69 0.74
C ALA A 55 15.29 -1.22 0.25
N ASN A 56 16.52 -0.68 0.18
CA ASN A 56 16.85 0.69 -0.24
C ASN A 56 16.54 0.97 -1.73
N GLY A 57 15.27 0.88 -2.13
CA GLY A 57 14.78 1.14 -3.48
C GLY A 57 13.80 2.29 -3.53
N ALA A 58 13.59 2.82 -4.74
CA ALA A 58 12.61 3.86 -4.97
C ALA A 58 11.19 3.29 -5.12
N GLY A 59 11.02 2.00 -5.44
CA GLY A 59 9.74 1.30 -5.47
C GLY A 59 9.91 -0.21 -5.40
N GLY A 60 8.91 -0.90 -4.86
CA GLY A 60 8.89 -2.34 -4.67
C GLY A 60 7.75 -3.02 -5.45
N GLY A 61 7.88 -4.31 -5.69
CA GLY A 61 6.82 -5.04 -6.38
C GLY A 61 6.96 -6.52 -6.15
N ALA A 62 5.83 -7.16 -5.86
CA ALA A 62 5.78 -8.59 -5.64
C ALA A 62 4.63 -9.24 -6.40
N SER A 63 4.86 -10.44 -6.92
CA SER A 63 3.90 -11.22 -7.70
C SER A 63 4.38 -12.65 -7.90
N LYS A 64 3.46 -13.59 -8.14
CA LYS A 64 3.79 -14.93 -8.66
C LYS A 64 4.53 -14.91 -10.00
N PHE A 65 4.39 -13.82 -10.76
CA PHE A 65 5.04 -13.66 -12.05
C PHE A 65 6.10 -12.56 -11.99
N LYS A 66 7.36 -12.89 -12.32
CA LYS A 66 8.51 -11.97 -12.31
C LYS A 66 8.24 -10.67 -13.06
N ILE A 67 7.67 -10.74 -14.27
CA ILE A 67 7.39 -9.55 -15.07
C ILE A 67 6.39 -8.61 -14.40
N VAL A 68 5.39 -9.16 -13.71
CA VAL A 68 4.38 -8.37 -12.98
C VAL A 68 5.01 -7.72 -11.73
N ALA A 69 5.92 -8.43 -11.04
CA ALA A 69 6.67 -7.86 -9.92
C ALA A 69 7.52 -6.65 -10.38
N ILE A 70 8.23 -6.77 -11.51
CA ILE A 70 9.00 -5.67 -12.12
C ILE A 70 8.08 -4.49 -12.47
N GLN A 71 6.95 -4.74 -13.12
CA GLN A 71 6.00 -3.70 -13.50
C GLN A 71 5.44 -2.95 -12.29
N LYS A 72 5.16 -3.65 -11.20
CA LYS A 72 4.75 -3.06 -9.92
C LYS A 72 5.85 -2.19 -9.32
N ALA A 73 7.08 -2.69 -9.26
CA ALA A 73 8.23 -1.94 -8.74
C ALA A 73 8.49 -0.64 -9.52
N ILE A 74 8.41 -0.70 -10.84
CA ILE A 74 8.49 0.49 -11.71
C ILE A 74 7.35 1.46 -11.41
N SER A 75 6.12 0.96 -11.30
CA SER A 75 4.95 1.81 -11.05
C SER A 75 5.07 2.52 -9.69
N GLU A 76 5.40 1.79 -8.62
CA GLU A 76 5.59 2.37 -7.28
C GLU A 76 6.73 3.40 -7.27
N ALA A 77 7.83 3.15 -7.99
CA ALA A 77 8.93 4.11 -8.07
C ALA A 77 8.52 5.43 -8.74
N LEU A 78 7.82 5.34 -9.88
CA LEU A 78 7.33 6.52 -10.60
C LEU A 78 6.23 7.27 -9.82
N GLU A 79 5.39 6.54 -9.09
CA GLU A 79 4.38 7.10 -8.20
C GLU A 79 5.01 7.89 -7.05
N ARG A 80 6.03 7.31 -6.38
CA ARG A 80 6.77 7.98 -5.32
C ARG A 80 7.51 9.20 -5.84
N TRP A 81 8.12 9.13 -7.02
CA TRP A 81 8.69 10.32 -7.67
C TRP A 81 7.64 11.43 -7.82
N ALA A 82 6.46 11.11 -8.35
CA ALA A 82 5.39 12.07 -8.52
C ALA A 82 4.97 12.69 -7.17
N PHE A 83 4.70 11.85 -6.17
CA PHE A 83 4.31 12.29 -4.84
C PHE A 83 5.36 13.22 -4.20
N PHE A 84 6.63 12.83 -4.17
CA PHE A 84 7.67 13.64 -3.54
C PHE A 84 7.87 14.97 -4.26
N GLN A 85 7.87 14.99 -5.59
CA GLN A 85 7.98 16.25 -6.32
C GLN A 85 6.81 17.19 -6.02
N LEU A 86 5.58 16.68 -5.87
CA LEU A 86 4.40 17.50 -5.55
C LEU A 86 4.38 18.00 -4.11
N SER A 87 4.96 17.23 -3.18
CA SER A 87 5.08 17.63 -1.77
C SER A 87 5.92 18.90 -1.56
N VAL A 88 6.77 19.24 -2.52
CA VAL A 88 7.60 20.45 -2.53
C VAL A 88 7.17 21.49 -3.58
N ASP A 89 6.08 21.23 -4.31
CA ASP A 89 5.52 22.13 -5.31
C ASP A 89 4.63 23.21 -4.67
N SER A 90 3.98 24.05 -5.48
CA SER A 90 3.15 25.14 -5.01
C SER A 90 2.01 24.67 -4.09
N GLN A 91 1.67 25.49 -3.07
CA GLN A 91 0.55 25.22 -2.17
C GLN A 91 -0.79 25.04 -2.92
N ALA A 92 -0.94 25.67 -4.09
CA ALA A 92 -2.14 25.54 -4.91
C ALA A 92 -2.28 24.11 -5.45
N GLU A 93 -1.20 23.52 -5.98
CA GLU A 93 -1.20 22.13 -6.44
C GLU A 93 -1.36 21.15 -5.27
N GLN A 94 -0.72 21.42 -4.14
CA GLN A 94 -0.90 20.61 -2.93
C GLN A 94 -2.36 20.57 -2.49
N ARG A 95 -3.05 21.72 -2.40
CA ARG A 95 -4.48 21.80 -2.08
C ARG A 95 -5.36 21.13 -3.14
N ARG A 96 -5.08 21.34 -4.43
CA ARG A 96 -5.83 20.70 -5.52
C ARG A 96 -5.80 19.18 -5.43
N LEU A 97 -4.67 18.63 -4.98
CA LEU A 97 -4.49 17.20 -4.79
C LEU A 97 -4.84 16.73 -3.39
N GLY A 98 -5.27 17.59 -2.47
CA GLY A 98 -5.61 17.21 -1.10
C GLY A 98 -4.40 16.81 -0.24
N LEU A 99 -3.20 17.28 -0.55
CA LEU A 99 -2.00 17.07 0.28
C LEU A 99 -2.02 17.89 1.58
N ASP A 100 -2.85 18.94 1.65
CA ASP A 100 -3.14 19.70 2.87
C ASP A 100 -4.06 18.94 3.84
N VAL A 101 -4.84 17.99 3.32
CA VAL A 101 -5.77 17.16 4.08
C VAL A 101 -5.12 15.80 4.41
N ASP A 102 -4.51 15.15 3.41
CA ASP A 102 -3.74 13.92 3.55
C ASP A 102 -2.34 14.07 2.90
N PRO A 103 -1.27 14.31 3.70
CA PRO A 103 0.08 14.51 3.18
C PRO A 103 0.80 13.18 2.85
N THR A 104 0.09 12.06 2.70
CA THR A 104 0.67 10.76 2.36
C THR A 104 0.48 10.41 0.88
N SER A 105 1.12 9.32 0.43
CA SER A 105 0.90 8.76 -0.91
C SER A 105 -0.43 7.99 -1.03
N THR A 106 -1.30 8.02 0.00
CA THR A 106 -2.59 7.32 -0.03
C THR A 106 -3.40 7.69 -1.27
N GLY A 107 -3.84 6.63 -1.96
CA GLY A 107 -4.71 6.76 -3.13
C GLY A 107 -4.00 7.31 -4.36
N PHE A 108 -2.68 7.47 -4.34
CA PHE A 108 -1.91 7.61 -5.56
C PHE A 108 -1.82 6.25 -6.25
N ALA A 109 -1.91 6.24 -7.57
CA ALA A 109 -1.55 5.08 -8.36
C ALA A 109 -0.78 5.52 -9.60
N CYS A 110 0.23 4.75 -9.97
CA CYS A 110 0.90 4.87 -11.26
C CYS A 110 0.60 3.68 -12.19
N ASN A 111 0.45 3.97 -13.48
CA ASN A 111 0.45 2.97 -14.53
C ASN A 111 1.21 3.46 -15.78
N PRO A 112 2.24 2.76 -16.25
CA PRO A 112 2.93 3.01 -17.53
C PRO A 112 2.09 2.75 -18.80
N SER A 113 0.76 2.82 -18.72
CA SER A 113 -0.16 2.61 -19.85
C SER A 113 -0.76 3.92 -20.36
N LEU A 114 -1.29 3.90 -21.58
CA LEU A 114 -2.02 5.05 -22.15
C LEU A 114 -3.44 5.19 -21.60
N PHE A 115 -3.98 4.14 -20.97
CA PHE A 115 -5.38 4.07 -20.58
C PHE A 115 -5.58 4.56 -19.14
N GLU A 116 -6.21 5.72 -19.03
CA GLU A 116 -6.55 6.39 -17.77
C GLU A 116 -7.38 5.52 -16.82
N PHE A 117 -8.35 4.79 -17.37
CA PHE A 117 -9.25 3.92 -16.60
C PHE A 117 -8.49 2.96 -15.66
N LYS A 118 -7.36 2.40 -16.11
CA LYS A 118 -6.61 1.43 -15.30
C LYS A 118 -5.93 2.08 -14.11
N VAL A 119 -5.35 3.27 -14.29
CA VAL A 119 -4.67 3.99 -13.20
C VAL A 119 -5.69 4.56 -12.22
N ARG A 120 -6.80 5.12 -12.72
CA ARG A 120 -7.90 5.61 -11.88
C ARG A 120 -8.54 4.50 -11.05
N LYS A 121 -8.80 3.33 -11.66
CA LYS A 121 -9.32 2.16 -10.92
C LYS A 121 -8.37 1.76 -9.78
N LYS A 122 -7.07 1.65 -10.06
CA LYS A 122 -6.06 1.29 -9.05
C LYS A 122 -5.99 2.32 -7.93
N ALA A 123 -5.99 3.61 -8.25
CA ALA A 123 -6.03 4.70 -7.27
C ALA A 123 -7.28 4.62 -6.37
N LYS A 124 -8.44 4.35 -6.97
CA LYS A 124 -9.69 4.15 -6.24
C LYS A 124 -9.64 2.92 -5.31
N GLU A 125 -9.13 1.79 -5.79
CA GLU A 125 -8.96 0.58 -4.98
C GLU A 125 -8.07 0.84 -3.77
N GLU A 126 -6.90 1.47 -3.97
CA GLU A 126 -5.99 1.82 -2.88
C GLU A 126 -6.59 2.83 -1.89
N ALA A 127 -7.30 3.83 -2.39
CA ALA A 127 -7.99 4.80 -1.53
C ALA A 127 -9.10 4.14 -0.68
N ILE A 128 -9.85 3.19 -1.24
CA ILE A 128 -10.85 2.40 -0.51
C ILE A 128 -10.18 1.50 0.52
N GLU A 129 -9.07 0.85 0.16
CA GLU A 129 -8.28 0.02 1.06
C GLU A 129 -7.89 0.78 2.32
N ARG A 130 -7.25 1.94 2.15
CA ARG A 130 -6.82 2.80 3.25
C ARG A 130 -8.01 3.32 4.05
N TRP A 131 -9.02 3.87 3.38
CA TRP A 131 -10.22 4.36 4.05
C TRP A 131 -10.91 3.27 4.89
N ALA A 132 -11.01 2.05 4.37
CA ALA A 132 -11.66 0.94 5.05
C ALA A 132 -10.87 0.47 6.26
N VAL A 133 -9.55 0.27 6.13
CA VAL A 133 -8.70 -0.14 7.26
C VAL A 133 -8.75 0.92 8.36
N PHE A 134 -8.67 2.20 8.02
CA PHE A 134 -8.76 3.30 8.98
C PHE A 134 -10.10 3.34 9.72
N ASN A 135 -11.22 3.29 8.99
CA ASN A 135 -12.55 3.39 9.59
C ASN A 135 -12.93 2.11 10.35
N TRP A 136 -12.48 0.95 9.91
CA TRP A 136 -12.55 -0.28 10.70
C TRP A 136 -11.80 -0.12 12.03
N TRP A 137 -10.55 0.36 11.99
CA TRP A 137 -9.76 0.63 13.20
C TRP A 137 -10.43 1.59 14.18
N ARG A 138 -11.35 2.44 13.70
CA ARG A 138 -12.17 3.37 14.51
C ARG A 138 -13.54 2.83 14.93
N ASN A 139 -13.81 1.55 14.73
CA ASN A 139 -15.11 0.91 15.04
C ASN A 139 -16.27 1.50 14.23
N LYS A 140 -16.00 1.93 12.98
CA LYS A 140 -17.04 2.48 12.09
C LYS A 140 -17.47 1.51 11.00
N LEU A 141 -16.77 0.40 10.83
CA LEU A 141 -17.07 -0.59 9.79
C LEU A 141 -17.21 -1.99 10.38
N PRO A 142 -18.23 -2.75 9.97
CA PRO A 142 -18.37 -4.14 10.35
C PRO A 142 -17.37 -5.03 9.59
N ILE A 143 -17.17 -6.23 10.12
CA ILE A 143 -16.31 -7.25 9.52
C ILE A 143 -17.03 -8.58 9.38
N GLU A 144 -16.59 -9.38 8.42
CA GLU A 144 -16.99 -10.78 8.25
C GLU A 144 -15.74 -11.66 8.39
N ILE A 145 -15.71 -12.52 9.42
CA ILE A 145 -14.56 -13.39 9.72
C ILE A 145 -14.73 -14.71 8.96
N PHE A 146 -13.72 -15.09 8.19
CA PHE A 146 -13.68 -16.37 7.46
C PHE A 146 -12.84 -17.42 8.15
N LEU A 147 -11.77 -17.00 8.83
CA LEU A 147 -10.84 -17.88 9.51
C LEU A 147 -10.39 -17.22 10.82
N MET A 148 -10.44 -17.97 11.90
CA MET A 148 -9.92 -17.56 13.20
C MET A 148 -9.33 -18.77 13.90
N SER A 149 -8.03 -18.70 14.16
CA SER A 149 -7.25 -19.64 14.98
C SER A 149 -6.22 -18.86 15.80
N ASP A 150 -5.48 -19.56 16.65
CA ASP A 150 -4.45 -18.94 17.50
C ASP A 150 -3.33 -18.26 16.68
N ASP A 151 -3.05 -18.79 15.48
CA ASP A 151 -1.96 -18.31 14.63
C ASP A 151 -2.43 -17.59 13.37
N CYS A 152 -3.73 -17.48 13.13
CA CYS A 152 -4.25 -16.89 11.91
C CYS A 152 -5.64 -16.26 12.08
N VAL A 153 -5.80 -15.06 11.53
CA VAL A 153 -7.10 -14.43 11.35
C VAL A 153 -7.23 -13.91 9.93
N GLU A 154 -8.35 -14.24 9.28
CA GLU A 154 -8.72 -13.71 7.97
C GLU A 154 -10.16 -13.20 8.00
N PHE A 155 -10.36 -11.99 7.49
CA PHE A 155 -11.67 -11.34 7.47
C PHE A 155 -11.79 -10.34 6.31
N GLU A 156 -13.03 -10.02 5.97
CA GLU A 156 -13.38 -8.90 5.08
C GLU A 156 -13.90 -7.74 5.89
N ILE A 157 -13.46 -6.52 5.55
CA ILE A 157 -14.09 -5.29 6.02
C ILE A 157 -15.27 -5.01 5.09
N ILE A 158 -16.45 -4.85 5.67
CA ILE A 158 -17.68 -4.55 4.94
C ILE A 158 -17.72 -3.04 4.71
N THR A 159 -17.66 -2.63 3.44
CA THR A 159 -17.59 -1.22 3.05
C THR A 159 -18.87 -0.78 2.32
N PRO A 160 -19.18 0.53 2.25
CA PRO A 160 -20.26 1.03 1.41
C PRO A 160 -19.94 1.00 -0.10
N PHE A 161 -18.76 0.51 -0.49
CA PHE A 161 -18.35 0.36 -1.88
C PHE A 161 -18.69 -1.05 -2.38
N LEU A 162 -19.91 -1.22 -2.89
CA LEU A 162 -20.44 -2.54 -3.30
C LEU A 162 -19.54 -3.30 -4.29
N ASP A 163 -18.78 -2.57 -5.11
CA ASP A 163 -17.90 -3.12 -6.14
C ASP A 163 -16.52 -3.54 -5.60
N ILE A 164 -16.08 -3.04 -4.44
CA ILE A 164 -14.72 -3.23 -3.94
C ILE A 164 -14.78 -3.61 -2.47
N LYS A 165 -14.33 -4.83 -2.17
CA LYS A 165 -14.17 -5.27 -0.78
C LYS A 165 -12.71 -5.20 -0.36
N VAL A 166 -12.48 -5.17 0.95
CA VAL A 166 -11.14 -5.14 1.56
C VAL A 166 -10.96 -6.39 2.40
N PHE A 167 -9.91 -7.15 2.12
CA PHE A 167 -9.57 -8.37 2.85
C PHE A 167 -8.32 -8.12 3.68
N VAL A 168 -8.29 -8.68 4.87
CA VAL A 168 -7.17 -8.59 5.80
C VAL A 168 -6.79 -10.00 6.23
N SER A 169 -5.49 -10.30 6.17
CA SER A 169 -4.88 -11.51 6.73
C SER A 169 -3.89 -11.09 7.80
N ALA A 170 -3.99 -11.67 8.99
CA ALA A 170 -2.99 -11.58 10.05
C ALA A 170 -2.56 -13.00 10.45
N ARG A 171 -1.25 -13.23 10.58
CA ARG A 171 -0.68 -14.55 10.86
C ARG A 171 0.54 -14.46 11.75
N ARG A 172 0.70 -15.47 12.58
CA ARG A 172 1.92 -15.72 13.34
C ARG A 172 2.87 -16.58 12.51
N SER A 173 4.12 -16.15 12.35
CA SER A 173 5.18 -16.97 11.76
C SER A 173 5.74 -17.94 12.79
N LEU A 174 6.51 -18.94 12.32
CA LEU A 174 7.09 -20.00 13.16
C LEU A 174 8.02 -19.48 14.28
N ASN A 175 8.66 -18.32 14.06
CA ASN A 175 9.48 -17.65 15.07
C ASN A 175 8.66 -16.80 16.05
N GLY A 176 7.32 -16.90 16.03
CA GLY A 176 6.42 -16.21 16.94
C GLY A 176 6.10 -14.75 16.55
N THR A 177 6.61 -14.26 15.42
CA THR A 177 6.36 -12.89 14.94
C THR A 177 5.00 -12.78 14.27
N TYR A 178 4.24 -11.73 14.56
CA TYR A 178 2.96 -11.51 13.89
C TYR A 178 3.13 -10.60 12.67
N THR A 179 2.41 -10.89 11.60
CA THR A 179 2.43 -10.07 10.39
C THR A 179 1.05 -9.98 9.79
N TYR A 180 0.79 -8.90 9.08
CA TYR A 180 -0.46 -8.67 8.41
C TYR A 180 -0.23 -8.26 6.96
N GLY A 181 -1.26 -8.42 6.15
CA GLY A 181 -1.37 -7.81 4.84
C GLY A 181 -2.83 -7.58 4.52
N PHE A 182 -3.11 -6.59 3.70
CA PHE A 182 -4.47 -6.27 3.30
C PHE A 182 -4.50 -5.91 1.82
N SER A 183 -5.69 -6.04 1.22
CA SER A 183 -5.87 -5.68 -0.17
C SER A 183 -7.31 -5.29 -0.46
N ALA A 184 -7.50 -4.32 -1.34
CA ALA A 184 -8.79 -4.00 -1.95
C ALA A 184 -8.86 -4.41 -3.42
N SER A 185 -9.95 -5.05 -3.82
CA SER A 185 -10.27 -5.33 -5.23
C SER A 185 -11.71 -5.81 -5.41
N ASP A 186 -12.23 -5.72 -6.63
CA ASP A 186 -13.47 -6.38 -7.07
C ASP A 186 -13.30 -7.92 -7.23
N ARG A 187 -12.07 -8.42 -7.33
CA ARG A 187 -11.78 -9.86 -7.53
C ARG A 187 -11.30 -10.53 -6.25
N ALA A 188 -12.15 -11.38 -5.67
CA ALA A 188 -11.88 -12.03 -4.37
C ALA A 188 -10.58 -12.86 -4.31
N SER A 189 -10.24 -13.61 -5.37
CA SER A 189 -9.00 -14.41 -5.42
C SER A 189 -7.77 -13.53 -5.51
N TYR A 190 -7.81 -12.48 -6.35
CA TYR A 190 -6.73 -11.51 -6.49
C TYR A 190 -6.47 -10.78 -5.18
N ARG A 191 -7.53 -10.31 -4.52
CA ARG A 191 -7.47 -9.60 -3.25
C ARG A 191 -6.79 -10.42 -2.15
N ARG A 192 -7.22 -11.68 -1.96
CA ARG A 192 -6.59 -12.59 -0.98
C ARG A 192 -5.12 -12.84 -1.29
N GLU A 193 -4.80 -13.10 -2.56
CA GLU A 193 -3.42 -13.32 -2.98
C GLU A 193 -2.53 -12.09 -2.73
N GLN A 194 -3.02 -10.87 -2.99
CA GLN A 194 -2.27 -9.65 -2.72
C GLN A 194 -2.01 -9.43 -1.23
N ALA A 195 -3.01 -9.67 -0.37
CA ALA A 195 -2.84 -9.57 1.07
C ALA A 195 -1.80 -10.58 1.60
N TRP A 196 -1.81 -11.82 1.09
CA TRP A 196 -0.78 -12.81 1.45
C TRP A 196 0.61 -12.45 0.93
N ILE A 197 0.71 -11.86 -0.26
CA ILE A 197 1.98 -11.34 -0.80
C ILE A 197 2.52 -10.23 0.12
N GLU A 198 1.70 -9.27 0.50
CA GLU A 198 2.13 -8.19 1.41
C GLU A 198 2.58 -8.77 2.76
N GLN A 199 1.81 -9.70 3.33
CA GLN A 199 2.17 -10.38 4.55
C GLN A 199 3.52 -11.12 4.44
N ALA A 200 3.76 -11.86 3.35
CA ALA A 200 5.02 -12.55 3.11
C ALA A 200 6.20 -11.58 3.03
N ARG A 201 6.02 -10.43 2.36
CA ARG A 201 7.04 -9.36 2.31
C ARG A 201 7.31 -8.78 3.69
N ASN A 202 6.27 -8.63 4.52
CA ASN A 202 6.39 -8.12 5.88
C ASN A 202 7.20 -9.07 6.77
N ILE A 203 6.99 -10.38 6.64
CA ILE A 203 7.80 -11.41 7.32
C ILE A 203 9.27 -11.27 6.92
N GLU A 204 9.56 -11.17 5.62
CA GLU A 204 10.93 -11.08 5.12
C GLU A 204 11.62 -9.76 5.50
N ALA A 205 10.87 -8.66 5.55
CA ALA A 205 11.43 -7.39 5.98
C ALA A 205 11.75 -7.40 7.48
N LEU A 206 10.87 -7.97 8.30
CA LEU A 206 11.08 -8.13 9.74
C LEU A 206 12.23 -9.08 10.07
N SER A 207 12.42 -10.17 9.31
CA SER A 207 13.52 -11.13 9.53
C SER A 207 14.91 -10.48 9.37
N ARG A 208 14.99 -9.40 8.61
CA ARG A 208 16.22 -8.63 8.35
C ARG A 208 16.38 -7.42 9.27
N THR A 209 15.36 -7.11 10.08
CA THR A 209 15.34 -5.92 10.92
C THR A 209 16.08 -6.17 12.24
N SER A 210 16.93 -5.24 12.64
CA SER A 210 17.58 -5.26 13.95
C SER A 210 16.56 -5.04 15.08
N SER A 211 16.72 -5.73 16.20
CA SER A 211 15.86 -5.57 17.40
C SER A 211 15.86 -4.15 17.98
N ASN A 212 16.89 -3.34 17.67
CA ASN A 212 17.05 -1.96 18.15
C ASN A 212 16.65 -0.90 17.11
N LEU A 213 15.95 -1.26 16.03
CA LEU A 213 15.52 -0.29 15.02
C LEU A 213 14.51 0.71 15.61
N ASN A 214 14.71 2.00 15.35
CA ASN A 214 13.77 3.07 15.69
C ASN A 214 13.29 3.77 14.43
N PRO A 215 12.32 3.18 13.70
CA PRO A 215 11.94 3.67 12.39
C PRO A 215 11.33 5.06 12.44
N LEU A 216 11.68 5.90 11.47
CA LEU A 216 11.12 7.24 11.32
C LEU A 216 9.72 7.21 10.68
N PHE A 217 9.50 6.28 9.74
CA PHE A 217 8.26 6.19 8.97
C PHE A 217 7.14 5.51 9.74
N ILE A 218 5.92 6.06 9.64
CA ILE A 218 4.76 5.52 10.34
C ILE A 218 4.50 4.06 9.95
N GLY A 219 4.53 3.71 8.66
CA GLY A 219 4.34 2.33 8.20
C GLY A 219 5.29 1.32 8.85
N ASP A 220 6.56 1.68 8.98
CA ASP A 220 7.59 0.86 9.61
C ASP A 220 7.33 0.72 11.12
N LYS A 221 6.94 1.80 11.82
CA LYS A 221 6.54 1.78 13.24
C LYS A 221 5.36 0.83 13.47
N ARG A 222 4.35 0.90 12.60
CA ARG A 222 3.14 0.06 12.66
C ARG A 222 3.50 -1.41 12.48
N LEU A 223 4.32 -1.71 11.48
CA LEU A 223 4.77 -3.08 11.21
C LEU A 223 5.51 -3.67 12.42
N LEU A 224 6.45 -2.93 13.03
CA LEU A 224 7.15 -3.36 14.24
C LEU A 224 6.26 -3.49 15.47
N TYR A 225 5.22 -2.65 15.58
CA TYR A 225 4.32 -2.72 16.72
C TYR A 225 3.46 -3.99 16.65
N PHE A 226 2.81 -4.25 15.51
CA PHE A 226 1.99 -5.45 15.33
C PHE A 226 2.78 -6.72 15.19
N SER A 227 4.10 -6.64 15.00
CA SER A 227 4.95 -7.82 15.06
C SER A 227 5.17 -8.36 16.47
N LYS A 228 4.86 -7.56 17.49
CA LYS A 228 4.97 -7.90 18.91
C LYS A 228 3.66 -8.45 19.46
N GLU A 229 3.76 -9.24 20.53
CA GLU A 229 2.61 -9.84 21.20
C GLU A 229 1.58 -8.79 21.68
N ILE A 230 2.05 -7.66 22.21
CA ILE A 230 1.15 -6.57 22.65
C ILE A 230 0.33 -6.00 21.49
N GLY A 231 0.96 -5.78 20.32
CA GLY A 231 0.25 -5.27 19.15
C GLY A 231 -0.74 -6.30 18.62
N PHE A 232 -0.36 -7.58 18.59
CA PHE A 232 -1.29 -8.63 18.19
C PHE A 232 -2.49 -8.76 19.14
N LYS A 233 -2.28 -8.61 20.45
CA LYS A 233 -3.37 -8.59 21.43
C LYS A 233 -4.34 -7.43 21.16
N ASP A 234 -3.83 -6.21 20.94
CA ASP A 234 -4.64 -5.04 20.59
C ASP A 234 -5.44 -5.28 19.28
N PHE A 235 -4.83 -5.94 18.30
CA PHE A 235 -5.51 -6.34 17.07
C PHE A 235 -6.64 -7.36 17.31
N LEU A 236 -6.44 -8.35 18.20
CA LEU A 236 -7.51 -9.30 18.57
C LEU A 236 -8.65 -8.63 19.35
N GLU A 237 -8.34 -7.70 20.25
CA GLU A 237 -9.35 -6.90 20.94
C GLU A 237 -10.16 -6.05 19.97
N LYS A 238 -9.48 -5.49 18.95
CA LYS A 238 -10.13 -4.76 17.87
C LYS A 238 -11.10 -5.63 17.08
N LEU A 239 -10.71 -6.86 16.73
CA LEU A 239 -11.59 -7.81 16.04
C LEU A 239 -12.86 -8.10 16.85
N LYS A 240 -12.72 -8.35 18.16
CA LYS A 240 -13.85 -8.63 19.06
C LYS A 240 -14.82 -7.46 19.18
N SER A 241 -14.33 -6.22 19.21
CA SER A 241 -15.21 -5.05 19.24
C SER A 241 -15.91 -4.81 17.91
N SER A 242 -15.22 -5.08 16.79
CA SER A 242 -15.75 -4.83 15.45
C SER A 242 -16.89 -5.78 15.05
N SER A 243 -16.96 -6.98 15.62
CA SER A 243 -18.03 -7.95 15.37
C SER A 243 -19.40 -7.53 15.93
N THR A 244 -19.44 -6.51 16.78
CA THR A 244 -20.67 -5.93 17.34
C THR A 244 -21.27 -4.80 16.49
N ILE A 245 -20.54 -4.37 15.44
CA ILE A 245 -21.02 -3.35 14.51
C ILE A 245 -21.93 -4.02 13.50
N HIS A 246 -23.10 -3.45 13.26
CA HIS A 246 -24.08 -3.99 12.30
C HIS A 246 -24.50 -2.98 11.24
N GLN A 247 -24.21 -1.69 11.44
CA GLN A 247 -24.56 -0.65 10.49
C GLN A 247 -23.38 -0.36 9.56
N ILE A 248 -23.65 -0.38 8.26
CA ILE A 248 -22.71 0.08 7.23
C ILE A 248 -22.95 1.58 7.08
N PRO A 249 -21.92 2.43 7.20
CA PRO A 249 -22.07 3.87 7.03
C PRO A 249 -22.42 4.22 5.58
N GLU A 250 -22.85 5.45 5.35
CA GLU A 250 -23.00 5.97 4.00
C GLU A 250 -21.66 6.03 3.26
N LYS A 251 -21.74 6.00 1.92
CA LYS A 251 -20.55 6.13 1.07
C LYS A 251 -19.93 7.52 1.27
N PRO A 252 -18.63 7.62 1.59
CA PRO A 252 -17.98 8.89 1.84
C PRO A 252 -17.92 9.75 0.57
N LYS A 253 -17.85 11.07 0.74
CA LYS A 253 -17.61 12.00 -0.36
C LYS A 253 -16.21 11.81 -0.93
N ILE A 254 -16.09 11.98 -2.24
CA ILE A 254 -14.80 12.03 -2.93
C ILE A 254 -14.24 13.44 -2.77
N LEU A 255 -13.07 13.56 -2.16
CA LEU A 255 -12.33 14.82 -2.03
C LEU A 255 -11.47 15.07 -3.26
N VAL A 256 -10.84 14.01 -3.78
CA VAL A 256 -9.95 14.06 -4.95
C VAL A 256 -10.21 12.84 -5.82
N ASP A 257 -10.31 13.04 -7.13
CA ASP A 257 -10.33 11.99 -8.14
C ASP A 257 -9.83 12.61 -9.45
N SER A 258 -8.51 12.73 -9.59
CA SER A 258 -7.91 13.47 -10.71
C SER A 258 -6.56 12.94 -11.14
N GLU A 259 -6.22 13.20 -12.41
CA GLU A 259 -4.87 12.94 -12.92
C GLU A 259 -3.85 13.87 -12.27
N VAL A 260 -2.70 13.31 -11.99
CA VAL A 260 -1.56 13.98 -11.41
C VAL A 260 -0.55 14.22 -12.53
N LYS A 261 -0.46 15.48 -12.99
CA LYS A 261 0.42 15.90 -14.10
C LYS A 261 1.76 16.39 -13.58
N GLY A 262 2.80 16.18 -14.37
CA GLY A 262 4.19 16.53 -14.05
C GLY A 262 5.19 15.82 -14.95
N PRO A 263 6.51 15.92 -14.71
CA PRO A 263 7.54 15.36 -15.58
C PRO A 263 7.44 13.84 -15.83
N TRP A 264 6.88 13.09 -14.87
CA TRP A 264 6.59 11.66 -15.02
C TRP A 264 5.55 11.36 -16.12
N SER A 265 4.77 12.36 -16.55
CA SER A 265 3.72 12.20 -17.57
C SER A 265 4.26 11.73 -18.93
N ASN A 266 5.56 11.97 -19.18
CA ASN A 266 6.28 11.47 -20.34
C ASN A 266 6.41 9.93 -20.34
N TYR A 267 6.33 9.31 -19.17
CA TYR A 267 6.61 7.90 -18.95
C TYR A 267 5.36 7.12 -18.52
N CYS A 268 4.55 7.68 -17.63
CA CYS A 268 3.39 7.03 -17.04
C CYS A 268 2.23 8.01 -16.85
N ARG A 269 1.07 7.48 -16.48
CA ARG A 269 0.01 8.29 -15.87
C ARG A 269 0.03 8.04 -14.36
N VAL A 270 -0.18 9.10 -13.60
CA VAL A 270 -0.37 9.04 -12.15
C VAL A 270 -1.75 9.61 -11.85
N TRP A 271 -2.48 8.97 -10.95
CA TRP A 271 -3.81 9.38 -10.54
C TRP A 271 -3.89 9.43 -9.03
N ARG A 272 -4.68 10.35 -8.48
CA ARG A 272 -4.97 10.38 -7.05
C ARG A 272 -6.46 10.28 -6.79
N THR A 273 -6.85 9.41 -5.87
CA THR A 273 -8.20 9.33 -5.31
C THR A 273 -8.14 9.53 -3.79
N LEU A 274 -9.03 10.34 -3.23
CA LEU A 274 -9.18 10.52 -1.78
C LEU A 274 -10.65 10.60 -1.40
N PHE A 275 -10.98 10.06 -0.23
CA PHE A 275 -12.31 10.10 0.35
C PHE A 275 -12.30 10.81 1.70
N GLU A 276 -13.40 11.48 2.02
CA GLU A 276 -13.66 12.03 3.35
C GLU A 276 -13.67 10.92 4.42
N GLY A 277 -13.14 11.22 5.60
CA GLY A 277 -12.92 10.28 6.68
C GLY A 277 -11.75 9.31 6.46
N GLY A 278 -10.91 9.51 5.44
CA GLY A 278 -9.68 8.74 5.17
C GLY A 278 -8.39 9.49 5.48
N GLU A 279 -8.48 10.79 5.74
CA GLU A 279 -7.39 11.76 5.72
C GLU A 279 -6.49 11.82 6.97
N THR A 280 -6.92 11.27 8.11
CA THR A 280 -6.34 11.62 9.42
C THR A 280 -5.27 10.67 10.00
N TRP A 281 -4.60 9.82 9.21
CA TRP A 281 -3.60 8.88 9.76
C TRP A 281 -2.47 9.58 10.56
N GLN A 282 -2.16 10.85 10.26
CA GLN A 282 -1.10 11.61 10.95
C GLN A 282 -1.59 12.55 12.08
N HIS A 283 -2.89 12.83 12.18
CA HIS A 283 -3.42 13.85 13.11
C HIS A 283 -4.22 13.26 14.28
N SER A 284 -4.40 11.94 14.34
CA SER A 284 -5.13 11.31 15.43
C SER A 284 -4.31 11.34 16.72
N THR A 285 -4.71 12.09 17.73
CA THR A 285 -4.03 12.15 19.05
C THR A 285 -4.04 10.83 19.84
N ASP A 286 -4.76 9.82 19.36
CA ASP A 286 -4.77 8.48 19.94
C ASP A 286 -3.52 7.71 19.46
N GLU A 287 -2.55 7.51 20.36
CA GLU A 287 -1.32 6.73 20.12
C GLU A 287 -1.62 5.35 19.51
N LYS A 288 -2.82 4.78 19.77
CA LYS A 288 -3.23 3.49 19.20
C LYS A 288 -3.75 3.59 17.75
N ILE A 289 -4.27 4.74 17.34
CA ILE A 289 -4.65 5.00 15.94
C ILE A 289 -3.39 5.29 15.10
N PHE A 290 -2.34 5.88 15.66
CA PHE A 290 -1.04 6.01 14.99
C PHE A 290 -0.39 4.66 14.65
N LEU A 291 -0.79 3.58 15.32
CA LEU A 291 -0.20 2.26 15.14
C LEU A 291 -0.90 1.45 14.05
N PHE A 292 -2.12 1.80 13.64
CA PHE A 292 -2.66 1.53 12.31
C PHE A 292 -2.84 2.87 11.62
#